data_AF-A0A6B2CNS2-F1
#
_entry.id   AF-A0A6B2CNS2-F1
#
_cell.length_a   1.000
_cell.length_b   1.000
_cell.length_c   1.000
_cell.angle_alpha   90.00
_cell.angle_beta   90.00
_cell.angle_gamma   90.00
#
_symmetry.space_group_name_H-M   'P 1'
#
loop_
_entity.id
_entity.type
_entity.pdbx_description
1 polymer ?
#
loop_
_entity_poly.entity_id
_entity_poly.type
_entity_poly.pdbx_seq_one_letter_code
_entity_poly.pdbx_strand_id
1 'polypeptide(L)' 'MAEGAGLAFEVKVHSGRRITIPRAVADLLGIEEGSRLRLHVEGDRVVLEPVRDALWFAMHGP' A
#
# COMPACT_ATOMS: atom_id res chain seq x y z
N MET A 1 -21.46 -6.15 5.35
CA MET A 1 -21.61 -4.81 4.76
C MET A 1 -20.31 -4.51 4.04
N ALA A 2 -20.41 -4.19 2.75
CA ALA A 2 -19.33 -3.86 1.80
C ALA A 2 -18.19 -4.89 1.68
N GLU A 3 -18.46 -5.90 0.85
CA GLU A 3 -17.44 -6.62 0.08
C GLU A 3 -16.75 -5.58 -0.82
N GLY A 4 -15.73 -4.92 -0.28
CA GLY A 4 -14.84 -4.09 -1.09
C GLY A 4 -14.15 -5.06 -2.03
N ALA A 5 -14.54 -5.04 -3.31
CA ALA A 5 -13.88 -5.78 -4.36
C ALA A 5 -12.42 -5.33 -4.43
N GLY A 6 -11.58 -5.94 -3.58
CA GLY A 6 -10.17 -5.66 -3.49
C GLY A 6 -9.56 -6.08 -4.80
N LEU A 7 -8.93 -5.16 -5.49
CA LEU A 7 -8.13 -5.48 -6.66
C LEU A 7 -7.09 -6.52 -6.24
N ALA A 8 -7.33 -7.78 -6.62
CA ALA A 8 -6.42 -8.88 -6.37
C ALA A 8 -5.43 -8.93 -7.54
N PHE A 9 -4.18 -8.58 -7.25
CA PHE A 9 -3.10 -8.71 -8.21
C PHE A 9 -2.15 -9.80 -7.74
N GLU A 10 -1.87 -10.76 -8.61
CA GLU A 10 -0.75 -11.67 -8.40
C GLU A 10 0.55 -10.91 -8.72
N VAL A 11 1.43 -10.80 -7.73
CA VAL A 11 2.72 -10.10 -7.87
C VAL A 11 3.86 -11.06 -7.63
N LYS A 12 4.90 -10.95 -8.45
CA LYS A 12 6.12 -11.73 -8.28
C LYS A 12 7.03 -11.09 -7.23
N VAL A 13 7.54 -11.91 -6.32
CA VAL A 13 8.60 -11.48 -5.40
C VAL A 13 9.93 -11.48 -6.15
N HIS A 14 10.57 -10.32 -6.21
CA HIS A 14 11.88 -10.14 -6.83
C HIS A 14 13.00 -10.39 -5.80
N SER A 15 14.25 -10.41 -6.29
CA SER A 15 15.43 -10.53 -5.43
C SER A 15 15.43 -9.47 -4.34
N GLY A 16 15.85 -9.84 -3.13
CA GLY A 16 15.79 -8.97 -1.96
C GLY A 16 14.39 -8.82 -1.35
N ARG A 17 13.44 -9.72 -1.68
CA ARG A 17 12.08 -9.74 -1.10
C ARG A 17 11.25 -8.49 -1.41
N ARG A 18 11.51 -7.86 -2.56
CA ARG A 18 10.73 -6.70 -3.04
C ARG A 18 9.57 -7.17 -3.89
N ILE A 19 8.41 -6.56 -3.71
CA ILE A 19 7.26 -6.68 -4.59
C ILE A 19 7.09 -5.35 -5.34
N THR A 20 6.68 -5.44 -6.60
CA THR A 20 6.30 -4.26 -7.36
C THR A 20 4.83 -4.00 -7.08
N ILE A 21 4.51 -2.84 -6.49
CA ILE A 21 3.13 -2.41 -6.30
C ILE A 21 2.59 -2.00 -7.67
N PRO A 22 1.52 -2.64 -8.17
CA PRO A 22 0.91 -2.25 -9.43
C PRO A 22 0.45 -0.79 -9.37
N ARG A 23 0.62 -0.05 -10.47
CA ARG A 23 0.24 1.37 -10.53
C ARG A 23 -1.21 1.62 -10.10
N ALA A 24 -2.14 0.74 -10.46
CA ALA A 24 -3.54 0.86 -10.04
C ALA A 24 -3.73 0.85 -8.51
N VAL A 25 -2.91 0.07 -7.78
CA VAL A 25 -2.93 0.04 -6.31
C VAL A 25 -2.27 1.30 -5.75
N ALA A 26 -1.15 1.73 -6.34
CA ALA A 26 -0.43 2.92 -5.93
C ALA A 26 -1.31 4.18 -6.08
N ASP A 27 -1.95 4.36 -7.23
CA ASP A 27 -2.83 5.50 -7.52
C ASP A 27 -4.06 5.50 -6.59
N LEU A 28 -4.64 4.34 -6.30
CA LEU A 28 -5.81 4.21 -5.42
C LEU A 28 -5.47 4.53 -3.95
N LEU A 29 -4.30 4.09 -3.48
CA LEU A 29 -3.85 4.29 -2.10
C LEU A 29 -3.08 5.60 -1.91
N GLY A 30 -2.75 6.33 -3.00
CA GLY A 30 -1.93 7.53 -2.98
C GLY A 30 -0.47 7.26 -2.61
N ILE A 31 0.08 6.12 -3.02
CA ILE A 31 1.46 5.74 -2.71
C ILE A 31 2.38 6.29 -3.81
N GLU A 32 3.17 7.29 -3.44
CA GLU A 32 4.22 7.88 -4.30
C GLU A 32 5.63 7.45 -3.84
N GLU A 33 6.63 7.70 -4.67
CA GLU A 33 8.03 7.44 -4.31
C GLU A 33 8.43 8.22 -3.04
N GLY A 34 8.95 7.53 -2.03
CA GLY A 34 9.23 8.12 -0.71
C GLY A 34 8.10 7.98 0.32
N SER A 35 6.95 7.44 -0.08
CA SER A 35 5.85 7.12 0.84
C SER A 35 6.24 6.01 1.82
N ARG A 36 5.80 6.16 3.07
CA ARG A 36 6.00 5.14 4.11
C ARG A 36 4.79 4.22 4.16
N LEU A 37 5.04 2.92 4.24
CA LEU A 37 4.02 1.89 4.38
C LEU A 37 4.25 1.16 5.70
N ARG A 38 3.17 0.97 6.46
CA ARG A 38 3.14 0.12 7.65
C ARG A 38 2.84 -1.29 7.20
N LEU A 39 3.84 -2.16 7.34
CA LEU A 39 3.68 -3.60 7.13
C LEU A 39 3.39 -4.26 8.47
N HIS A 40 2.26 -4.95 8.56
CA HIS A 40 1.95 -5.82 9.69
C HIS A 40 1.39 -7.15 9.21
N VAL A 41 1.48 -8.17 10.06
CA VAL A 41 1.02 -9.52 9.74
C VAL A 41 -0.26 -9.78 10.53
N GLU A 42 -1.35 -10.05 9.84
CA GLU A 42 -2.60 -10.49 10.44
C GLU A 42 -2.84 -11.96 10.11
N GLY A 43 -2.55 -12.85 11.05
CA GLY A 43 -2.70 -14.30 10.83
C GLY A 43 -1.75 -14.81 9.76
N ASP A 44 -2.28 -15.20 8.59
CA ASP A 44 -1.50 -15.72 7.46
C ASP A 44 -1.26 -14.69 6.34
N ARG A 45 -1.83 -13.48 6.45
CA ARG A 45 -1.72 -12.43 5.43
C ARG A 45 -0.84 -11.28 5.89
N VAL A 46 -0.15 -10.68 4.92
CA VAL A 46 0.60 -9.43 5.12
C VAL A 46 -0.32 -8.27 4.71
N VAL A 47 -0.52 -7.34 5.63
CA VAL A 47 -1.28 -6.12 5.40
C VAL A 47 -0.30 -4.96 5.30
N LEU A 48 -0.32 -4.26 4.17
CA LEU A 48 0.44 -3.05 3.94
C LEU A 48 -0.52 -1.87 3.93
N GLU A 49 -0.39 -0.98 4.90
CA GLU A 49 -1.18 0.24 5.00
C GLU A 49 -0.29 1.45 4.73
N PRO A 50 -0.68 2.40 3.85
CA PRO A 50 0.06 3.65 3.71
C PRO A 50 0.01 4.41 5.04
N VAL A 51 1.19 4.78 5.55
CA VAL A 51 1.28 5.68 6.70
C VAL A 51 0.98 7.08 6.20
N ARG A 52 -0.27 7.50 6.36
CA ARG A 52 -0.68 8.90 6.20
C ARG A 52 -0.17 9.70 7.40
N ASP A 53 1.14 9.92 7.44
CA ASP A 53 1.77 10.75 8.46
C ASP A 53 1.22 12.18 8.40
N ALA A 54 1.43 12.95 9.48
CA ALA A 54 1.22 14.40 9.46
C ALA A 54 1.93 15.11 8.28
N LEU A 55 2.97 14.47 7.71
CA LEU A 55 3.66 14.91 6.49
C LEU A 55 2.80 14.76 5.21
N TRP A 56 1.96 13.73 5.11
CA TRP A 56 0.96 13.59 4.03
C TRP A 56 -0.11 14.67 4.14
N PHE A 57 -0.63 14.89 5.35
CA PHE A 57 -1.56 15.99 5.63
C PHE A 57 -0.95 17.38 5.38
N ALA A 58 0.36 17.54 5.63
CA ALA A 58 1.08 18.78 5.35
C ALA A 58 1.37 18.99 3.85
N MET A 59 1.58 17.92 3.07
CA MET A 59 1.86 17.97 1.63
C MET A 59 0.60 18.08 0.77
N HIS A 60 -0.50 17.44 1.17
CA HIS A 60 -1.74 17.37 0.37
C HIS A 60 -2.90 18.23 0.93
N GLY A 61 -2.69 18.91 2.05
CA GLY A 61 -3.73 19.73 2.69
C GLY A 61 -4.88 18.91 3.27
N PRO A 62 -5.82 19.56 3.98
CA PRO A 62 -7.00 18.90 4.55
C PRO A 62 -7.96 18.35 3.49
#